data_AF-A0A2E5B3F8-F1
#
_entry.id   AF-A0A2E5B3F8-F1
#
_cell.length_a   1.000
_cell.length_b   1.000
_cell.length_c   1.000
_cell.angle_alpha   90.00
_cell.angle_beta   90.00
_cell.angle_gamma   90.00
#
_symmetry.space_group_name_H-M   'P 1'
#
loop_
_entity.id
_entity.type
_entity.pdbx_description
1 polymer ?
#
loop_
_entity_poly.entity_id
_entity_poly.type
_entity_poly.pdbx_seq_one_letter_code
_entity_poly.pdbx_strand_id
1 'polypeptide(L)'
;YYEKLNYAIGESHEPGSTFKVMAMMAALEDKVIDTSTVVDTGKGVKVFYGRKIYDSHRGGYGKISAAKALEVSSNIGLATIINDNYSKTPNKFINRLKSWHLTEKTGVAIKGEGTPMIPQPGDKKWSKNALPSMAYGYNLRLTPLQTLTFYNAIANNGVMVKPRFIKEVRAWNEKVSTYDTKIINPKICSDETLAKIKEILKNTVIRGTAKSLYSPDFSMAGKTGTAQTEYWMPDWKSNRRYISSFAGFFPAENPKYSCIVIIHKPSTKKGFYGADVSGPVFKRIAQKIFTESRNIDNVDSIERPDPTIEKDFEKYYTKLQQPSKTIPNVTGMAGMDAVSLLENLGLRVQVVGNGTVASQSIKSGETLKKGQLITLNLS
;
A
#
# COMPACT_ATOMS: atom_id res chain seq x y z
N TYR A 1 24.55 -16.14 -11.31
CA TYR A 1 23.71 -14.93 -11.52
C TYR A 1 23.48 -14.32 -10.14
N TYR A 2 23.98 -13.10 -9.89
CA TYR A 2 23.72 -12.38 -8.65
C TYR A 2 22.89 -11.16 -9.00
N GLU A 3 21.67 -11.05 -8.47
CA GLU A 3 20.88 -9.83 -8.58
C GLU A 3 21.47 -8.77 -7.65
N LYS A 4 22.26 -7.86 -8.21
CA LYS A 4 22.84 -6.73 -7.47
C LYS A 4 21.83 -5.61 -7.18
N LEU A 5 20.71 -5.57 -7.91
CA LEU A 5 19.72 -4.50 -7.83
C LEU A 5 18.31 -5.09 -7.74
N ASN A 6 17.58 -4.72 -6.69
CA ASN A 6 16.15 -5.00 -6.60
C ASN A 6 15.39 -3.96 -7.45
N TYR A 7 14.94 -4.38 -8.64
CA TYR A 7 14.25 -3.54 -9.60
C TYR A 7 12.94 -2.92 -9.09
N ALA A 8 12.23 -3.58 -8.17
CA ALA A 8 10.97 -3.09 -7.63
C ALA A 8 11.13 -1.83 -6.76
N ILE A 9 12.28 -1.69 -6.10
CA ILE A 9 12.56 -0.58 -5.16
C ILE A 9 13.68 0.34 -5.63
N GLY A 10 14.64 -0.16 -6.40
CA GLY A 10 15.90 0.52 -6.66
C GLY A 10 15.99 1.18 -8.02
N GLU A 11 15.34 0.61 -9.04
CA GLU A 11 15.38 1.19 -10.38
C GLU A 11 14.34 2.31 -10.50
N SER A 12 14.81 3.55 -10.55
CA SER A 12 13.98 4.70 -10.93
C SER A 12 14.02 4.89 -12.45
N HIS A 13 12.87 4.89 -13.11
CA HIS A 13 12.74 5.12 -14.56
C HIS A 13 11.58 6.06 -14.87
N GLU A 14 11.49 6.52 -16.12
CA GLU A 14 10.33 7.30 -16.57
C GLU A 14 9.08 6.41 -16.55
N PRO A 15 8.08 6.67 -15.67
CA PRO A 15 6.93 5.78 -15.50
C PRO A 15 6.02 5.73 -16.73
N GLY A 16 6.11 6.74 -17.61
CA GLY A 16 5.23 6.88 -18.76
C GLY A 16 3.77 7.01 -18.34
N SER A 17 2.86 6.40 -19.12
CA SER A 17 1.42 6.63 -18.98
C SER A 17 0.77 6.23 -17.65
N THR A 18 1.45 5.49 -16.75
CA THR A 18 0.93 5.29 -15.38
C THR A 18 0.89 6.61 -14.60
N PHE A 19 1.80 7.54 -14.88
CA PHE A 19 1.82 8.87 -14.24
C PHE A 19 0.64 9.77 -14.63
N LYS A 20 -0.05 9.48 -15.74
CA LYS A 20 -1.23 10.24 -16.18
C LYS A 20 -2.35 10.26 -15.15
N VAL A 21 -2.41 9.25 -14.29
CA VAL A 21 -3.36 9.19 -13.18
C VAL A 21 -3.08 10.30 -12.18
N MET A 22 -1.82 10.45 -11.73
CA MET A 22 -1.39 11.54 -10.85
C MET A 22 -1.66 12.91 -11.50
N ALA A 23 -1.37 13.05 -12.79
CA ALA A 23 -1.62 14.29 -13.52
C ALA A 23 -3.13 14.65 -13.58
N MET A 24 -3.98 13.69 -13.96
CA MET A 24 -5.44 13.89 -14.00
C MET A 24 -6.00 14.19 -12.62
N MET A 25 -5.59 13.45 -11.59
CA MET A 25 -6.04 13.67 -10.21
C MET A 25 -5.66 15.05 -9.71
N ALA A 26 -4.49 15.57 -10.08
CA ALA A 26 -4.07 16.91 -9.64
C ALA A 26 -5.01 17.98 -10.21
N ALA A 27 -5.35 17.87 -11.50
CA ALA A 27 -6.23 18.81 -12.17
C ALA A 27 -7.69 18.72 -11.67
N LEU A 28 -8.19 17.51 -11.39
CA LEU A 28 -9.51 17.32 -10.78
C LEU A 28 -9.56 17.87 -9.35
N GLU A 29 -8.56 17.56 -8.54
CA GLU A 29 -8.51 17.99 -7.13
C GLU A 29 -8.37 19.50 -6.97
N ASP A 30 -7.61 20.14 -7.86
CA ASP A 30 -7.49 21.59 -7.90
C ASP A 30 -8.71 22.28 -8.54
N LYS A 31 -9.71 21.50 -8.95
CA LYS A 31 -10.97 21.94 -9.58
C LYS A 31 -10.77 22.81 -10.82
N VAL A 32 -9.68 22.59 -11.54
CA VAL A 32 -9.40 23.31 -12.80
C VAL A 32 -10.05 22.64 -14.01
N ILE A 33 -10.50 21.39 -13.85
CA ILE A 33 -11.29 20.63 -14.83
C ILE A 33 -12.32 19.74 -14.12
N ASP A 34 -13.26 19.19 -14.89
CA ASP A 34 -14.07 18.03 -14.55
C ASP A 34 -13.83 16.90 -15.57
N THR A 35 -14.31 15.70 -15.27
CA THR A 35 -14.30 14.50 -16.12
C THR A 35 -14.91 14.75 -17.51
N SER A 36 -15.89 15.65 -17.61
CA SER A 36 -16.59 16.03 -18.84
C SER A 36 -15.90 17.17 -19.61
N THR A 37 -14.90 17.85 -19.02
CA THR A 37 -14.18 18.94 -19.69
C THR A 37 -13.62 18.45 -21.03
N VAL A 38 -13.98 19.15 -22.10
CA VAL A 38 -13.57 18.78 -23.46
C VAL A 38 -12.16 19.27 -23.73
N VAL A 39 -11.32 18.37 -24.22
CA VAL A 39 -9.93 18.63 -24.59
C VAL A 39 -9.72 18.26 -26.05
N ASP A 40 -9.14 19.18 -26.81
CA ASP A 40 -8.81 18.95 -28.21
C ASP A 40 -7.43 18.30 -28.34
N THR A 41 -7.44 17.03 -28.74
CA THR A 41 -6.23 16.24 -29.02
C THR A 41 -5.76 16.38 -30.47
N GLY A 42 -6.50 17.13 -31.28
CA GLY A 42 -6.22 17.35 -32.69
C GLY A 42 -6.15 16.04 -33.48
N LYS A 43 -5.24 16.01 -34.46
CA LYS A 43 -5.02 14.87 -35.37
C LYS A 43 -3.91 13.93 -34.89
N GLY A 44 -3.68 13.85 -33.57
CA GLY A 44 -2.71 12.92 -32.96
C GLY A 44 -1.29 13.47 -32.88
N VAL A 45 -1.08 14.74 -33.20
CA VAL A 45 0.17 15.48 -32.97
C VAL A 45 -0.14 16.92 -32.54
N LYS A 46 0.55 17.42 -31.51
CA LYS A 46 0.45 18.81 -31.05
C LYS A 46 1.83 19.34 -30.64
N VAL A 47 2.11 20.60 -30.94
CA VAL A 47 3.38 21.26 -30.59
C VAL A 47 3.23 22.03 -29.30
N PHE A 48 4.10 21.78 -28.33
CA PHE A 48 4.25 22.53 -27.09
C PHE A 48 5.65 23.12 -27.04
N TYR A 49 5.75 24.45 -27.01
CA TYR A 49 7.03 25.16 -26.88
C TYR A 49 8.13 24.64 -27.85
N GLY A 50 7.77 24.39 -29.11
CA GLY A 50 8.68 23.89 -30.14
C GLY A 50 8.90 22.36 -30.14
N ARG A 51 8.31 21.60 -29.22
CA ARG A 51 8.40 20.13 -29.17
C ARG A 51 7.08 19.47 -29.55
N LYS A 52 7.16 18.46 -30.42
CA LYS A 52 6.00 17.65 -30.86
C LYS A 52 5.71 16.57 -29.82
N ILE A 53 4.44 16.49 -29.40
CA ILE A 53 3.88 15.38 -28.62
C ILE A 53 2.92 14.62 -29.54
N TYR A 54 2.99 13.29 -29.47
CA TYR A 54 2.21 12.38 -30.31
C TYR A 54 1.31 11.50 -29.44
N ASP A 55 0.09 11.26 -29.90
CA ASP A 55 -0.73 10.17 -29.39
C ASP A 55 -0.38 8.85 -30.08
N SER A 56 -0.64 7.73 -29.41
CA SER A 56 -0.42 6.40 -29.99
C SER A 56 -1.41 6.06 -31.11
N HIS A 57 -2.58 6.71 -31.13
CA HIS A 57 -3.59 6.51 -32.17
C HIS A 57 -3.35 7.45 -33.35
N ARG A 58 -3.16 6.86 -34.54
CA ARG A 58 -3.00 7.61 -35.79
C ARG A 58 -4.29 8.35 -36.12
N GLY A 59 -4.19 9.63 -36.47
CA GLY A 59 -5.35 10.48 -36.73
C GLY A 59 -5.91 11.20 -35.50
N GLY A 60 -5.42 10.86 -34.28
CA GLY A 60 -5.85 11.49 -33.04
C GLY A 60 -7.27 11.12 -32.61
N TYR A 61 -7.72 11.69 -31.50
CA TYR A 61 -9.06 11.44 -30.98
C TYR A 61 -10.01 12.63 -31.21
N GLY A 62 -9.53 13.73 -31.81
CA GLY A 62 -10.27 14.97 -31.90
C GLY A 62 -10.59 15.54 -30.52
N LYS A 63 -11.82 16.02 -30.35
CA LYS A 63 -12.33 16.54 -29.09
C LYS A 63 -12.89 15.40 -28.25
N ILE A 64 -12.27 15.15 -27.10
CA ILE A 64 -12.70 14.12 -26.15
C ILE A 64 -12.77 14.70 -24.74
N SER A 65 -13.57 14.07 -23.87
CA SER A 65 -13.62 14.45 -22.47
C SER A 65 -12.30 14.15 -21.75
N ALA A 66 -12.04 14.83 -20.64
CA ALA A 66 -10.87 14.57 -19.79
C ALA A 66 -10.83 13.12 -19.31
N ALA A 67 -11.98 12.56 -18.89
CA ALA A 67 -12.08 11.14 -18.54
C ALA A 67 -11.65 10.25 -19.71
N LYS A 68 -12.18 10.52 -20.92
CA LYS A 68 -11.82 9.74 -22.11
C LYS A 68 -10.34 9.86 -22.44
N ALA A 69 -9.74 11.05 -22.28
CA ALA A 69 -8.31 11.26 -22.51
C ALA A 69 -7.45 10.35 -21.62
N LEU A 70 -7.84 10.10 -20.37
CA LEU A 70 -7.15 9.13 -19.51
C LEU A 70 -7.44 7.68 -19.92
N GLU A 71 -8.69 7.32 -20.23
CA GLU A 71 -9.10 5.96 -20.66
C GLU A 71 -8.36 5.49 -21.92
N VAL A 72 -8.28 6.36 -22.94
CA VAL A 72 -7.56 6.10 -24.20
C VAL A 72 -6.07 6.43 -24.11
N SER A 73 -5.63 6.96 -22.97
CA SER A 73 -4.26 7.34 -22.71
C SER A 73 -3.68 8.34 -23.72
N SER A 74 -4.44 9.38 -24.08
CA SER A 74 -3.94 10.47 -24.93
C SER A 74 -2.81 11.23 -24.21
N ASN A 75 -1.61 11.24 -24.79
CA ASN A 75 -0.50 12.08 -24.34
C ASN A 75 -0.87 13.56 -24.51
N ILE A 76 -1.46 13.90 -25.66
CA ILE A 76 -1.82 15.28 -26.01
C ILE A 76 -2.91 15.79 -25.07
N GLY A 77 -3.90 14.98 -24.74
CA GLY A 77 -4.99 15.35 -23.83
C GLY A 77 -4.46 15.73 -22.45
N LEU A 78 -3.64 14.86 -21.84
CA LEU A 78 -3.06 15.13 -20.52
C LEU A 78 -2.05 16.28 -20.55
N ALA A 79 -1.21 16.35 -21.60
CA ALA A 79 -0.29 17.47 -21.78
C ALA A 79 -1.03 18.81 -21.90
N THR A 80 -2.15 18.85 -22.64
CA THR A 80 -2.99 20.05 -22.80
C THR A 80 -3.62 20.44 -21.46
N ILE A 81 -4.25 19.50 -20.76
CA ILE A 81 -4.87 19.76 -19.44
C ILE A 81 -3.86 20.38 -18.48
N ILE A 82 -2.68 19.78 -18.33
CA ILE A 82 -1.68 20.29 -17.39
C ILE A 82 -1.08 21.60 -17.86
N ASN A 83 -0.77 21.72 -19.15
CA ASN A 83 -0.20 22.95 -19.70
C ASN A 83 -1.14 24.14 -19.52
N ASP A 84 -2.40 24.00 -19.91
CA ASP A 84 -3.34 25.12 -19.99
C ASP A 84 -3.69 25.64 -18.59
N ASN A 85 -3.69 24.76 -17.59
CA ASN A 85 -4.06 25.10 -16.21
C ASN A 85 -2.87 25.45 -15.30
N TYR A 86 -1.65 24.97 -15.61
CA TYR A 86 -0.49 25.13 -14.72
C TYR A 86 0.73 25.81 -15.34
N SER A 87 0.76 26.10 -16.65
CA SER A 87 1.92 26.74 -17.28
C SER A 87 2.29 28.10 -16.68
N LYS A 88 1.29 28.86 -16.20
CA LYS A 88 1.48 30.14 -15.52
C LYS A 88 1.87 29.98 -14.03
N THR A 89 1.51 28.87 -13.42
CA THR A 89 1.71 28.57 -11.99
C THR A 89 2.26 27.15 -11.77
N PRO A 90 3.43 26.82 -12.36
CA PRO A 90 3.95 25.45 -12.37
C PRO A 90 4.14 24.87 -10.96
N ASN A 91 4.49 25.73 -10.00
CA ASN A 91 4.65 25.33 -8.60
C ASN A 91 3.37 24.77 -7.98
N LYS A 92 2.17 25.14 -8.45
CA LYS A 92 0.92 24.56 -7.95
C LYS A 92 0.84 23.06 -8.26
N PHE A 93 1.18 22.67 -9.48
CA PHE A 93 1.26 21.26 -9.88
C PHE A 93 2.34 20.51 -9.11
N ILE A 94 3.55 21.09 -9.01
CA ILE A 94 4.66 20.47 -8.29
C ILE A 94 4.35 20.31 -6.79
N ASN A 95 3.77 21.32 -6.15
CA ASN A 95 3.38 21.26 -4.75
C ASN A 95 2.31 20.19 -4.50
N ARG A 96 1.39 19.97 -5.46
CA ARG A 96 0.44 18.86 -5.40
C ARG A 96 1.17 17.51 -5.38
N LEU A 97 2.15 17.31 -6.28
CA LEU A 97 2.95 16.07 -6.30
C LEU A 97 3.77 15.89 -5.01
N LYS A 98 4.32 16.97 -4.45
CA LYS A 98 5.01 16.97 -3.14
C LYS A 98 4.08 16.59 -1.99
N SER A 99 2.85 17.10 -1.99
CA SER A 99 1.84 16.76 -0.96
C SER A 99 1.47 15.26 -0.96
N TRP A 100 1.73 14.57 -2.06
CA TRP A 100 1.58 13.12 -2.20
C TRP A 100 2.87 12.33 -1.95
N HIS A 101 3.92 12.98 -1.44
CA HIS A 101 5.23 12.40 -1.18
C HIS A 101 5.89 11.75 -2.40
N LEU A 102 5.51 12.15 -3.63
CA LEU A 102 6.07 11.59 -4.86
C LEU A 102 7.50 12.08 -5.15
N THR A 103 7.92 13.15 -4.50
CA THR A 103 9.28 13.70 -4.58
C THR A 103 10.23 13.10 -3.54
N GLU A 104 9.73 12.16 -2.73
CA GLU A 104 10.44 11.59 -1.60
C GLU A 104 10.54 10.06 -1.75
N LYS A 105 11.55 9.47 -1.10
CA LYS A 105 11.61 8.01 -0.95
C LYS A 105 10.44 7.54 -0.09
N THR A 106 9.94 6.33 -0.36
CA THR A 106 8.94 5.67 0.50
C THR A 106 9.51 5.35 1.89
N GLY A 107 10.85 5.26 1.99
CA GLY A 107 11.56 5.06 3.25
C GLY A 107 11.50 3.61 3.72
N VAL A 108 11.33 2.65 2.80
CA VAL A 108 11.33 1.23 3.13
C VAL A 108 12.67 0.81 3.75
N ALA A 109 12.63 -0.12 4.70
CA ALA A 109 13.82 -0.64 5.38
C ALA A 109 14.61 -1.63 4.51
N ILE A 110 14.72 -1.37 3.20
CA ILE A 110 15.49 -2.18 2.25
C ILE A 110 16.53 -1.27 1.60
N LYS A 111 17.80 -1.68 1.68
CA LYS A 111 18.92 -0.94 1.08
C LYS A 111 18.76 -0.88 -0.43
N GLY A 112 19.17 0.25 -1.02
CA GLY A 112 19.15 0.44 -2.47
C GLY A 112 17.85 1.03 -3.01
N GLU A 113 16.97 1.60 -2.17
CA GLU A 113 15.80 2.35 -2.65
C GLU A 113 16.21 3.53 -3.54
N GLY A 114 15.63 3.57 -4.74
CA GLY A 114 15.88 4.58 -5.76
C GLY A 114 15.33 5.94 -5.34
N THR A 115 16.07 7.01 -5.65
CA THR A 115 15.64 8.38 -5.37
C THR A 115 14.74 8.88 -6.50
N PRO A 116 13.51 9.36 -6.23
CA PRO A 116 12.67 9.95 -7.26
C PRO A 116 13.28 11.24 -7.78
N MET A 117 12.95 11.63 -9.00
CA MET A 117 13.35 12.91 -9.57
C MET A 117 12.17 13.51 -10.31
N ILE A 118 11.64 14.60 -9.78
CA ILE A 118 10.58 15.39 -10.40
C ILE A 118 11.15 16.81 -10.51
N PRO A 119 11.40 17.33 -11.72
CA PRO A 119 12.00 18.64 -11.88
C PRO A 119 11.00 19.71 -11.45
N GLN A 120 11.52 20.82 -10.92
CA GLN A 120 10.76 21.99 -10.51
C GLN A 120 11.33 23.27 -11.15
N PRO A 121 10.55 24.37 -11.24
CA PRO A 121 11.07 25.66 -11.70
C PRO A 121 12.37 26.05 -10.99
N GLY A 122 13.41 26.36 -11.78
CA GLY A 122 14.76 26.66 -11.27
C GLY A 122 15.75 25.50 -11.40
N ASP A 123 15.28 24.26 -11.55
CA ASP A 123 16.17 23.11 -11.75
C ASP A 123 16.83 23.13 -13.13
N LYS A 124 18.04 22.59 -13.23
CA LYS A 124 18.77 22.41 -14.51
C LYS A 124 17.97 21.62 -15.56
N LYS A 125 17.09 20.69 -15.13
CA LYS A 125 16.23 19.88 -16.01
C LYS A 125 14.88 20.53 -16.31
N TRP A 126 14.60 21.70 -15.75
CA TRP A 126 13.37 22.42 -16.00
C TRP A 126 13.46 23.21 -17.31
N SER A 127 12.41 23.10 -18.13
CA SER A 127 12.21 23.90 -19.33
C SER A 127 10.72 24.22 -19.43
N LYS A 128 10.33 25.13 -20.34
CA LYS A 128 8.90 25.41 -20.60
C LYS A 128 8.13 24.13 -21.00
N ASN A 129 8.81 23.15 -21.61
CA ASN A 129 8.21 21.86 -21.98
C ASN A 129 8.21 20.81 -20.86
N ALA A 130 8.73 21.12 -19.66
CA ALA A 130 8.77 20.16 -18.55
C ALA A 130 7.36 19.73 -18.14
N LEU A 131 6.44 20.67 -17.92
CA LEU A 131 5.05 20.39 -17.53
C LEU A 131 4.32 19.49 -18.54
N PRO A 132 4.25 19.84 -19.85
CA PRO A 132 3.67 18.95 -20.86
C PRO A 132 4.28 17.55 -20.83
N SER A 133 5.61 17.43 -20.68
CA SER A 133 6.31 16.13 -20.66
C SER A 133 5.95 15.29 -19.45
N MET A 134 5.92 15.93 -18.28
CA MET A 134 5.57 15.28 -17.01
C MET A 134 4.14 14.78 -17.01
N ALA A 135 3.21 15.49 -17.64
CA ALA A 135 1.80 15.12 -17.67
C ALA A 135 1.53 13.70 -18.21
N TYR A 136 2.42 13.17 -19.07
CA TYR A 136 2.35 11.80 -19.59
C TYR A 136 3.53 10.91 -19.15
N GLY A 137 4.27 11.32 -18.11
CA GLY A 137 5.24 10.50 -17.39
C GLY A 137 6.67 10.51 -17.93
N TYR A 138 7.06 11.57 -18.64
CA TYR A 138 8.44 11.80 -19.10
C TYR A 138 9.07 12.99 -18.37
N ASN A 139 10.39 13.12 -18.45
CA ASN A 139 11.16 14.14 -17.73
C ASN A 139 11.08 14.01 -16.19
N LEU A 140 10.68 12.85 -15.68
CA LEU A 140 10.63 12.52 -14.25
C LEU A 140 10.96 11.05 -14.05
N ARG A 141 11.40 10.65 -12.86
CA ARG A 141 11.71 9.25 -12.54
C ARG A 141 11.09 8.85 -11.22
N LEU A 142 10.43 7.71 -11.20
CA LEU A 142 9.87 7.06 -10.02
C LEU A 142 10.27 5.59 -10.00
N THR A 143 10.32 4.99 -8.82
CA THR A 143 10.46 3.54 -8.67
C THR A 143 9.09 2.85 -8.88
N PRO A 144 9.08 1.54 -9.21
CA PRO A 144 7.85 0.78 -9.28
C PRO A 144 7.06 0.84 -7.96
N LEU A 145 7.75 0.72 -6.84
CA LEU A 145 7.14 0.77 -5.51
C LEU A 145 6.51 2.14 -5.21
N GLN A 146 7.13 3.25 -5.61
CA GLN A 146 6.53 4.59 -5.45
C GLN A 146 5.23 4.73 -6.27
N THR A 147 5.26 4.26 -7.52
CA THR A 147 4.06 4.23 -8.37
C THR A 147 2.97 3.38 -7.74
N LEU A 148 3.31 2.17 -7.27
CA LEU A 148 2.36 1.28 -6.61
C LEU A 148 1.81 1.87 -5.31
N THR A 149 2.63 2.57 -4.53
CA THR A 149 2.20 3.22 -3.27
C THR A 149 1.09 4.24 -3.53
N PHE A 150 1.19 5.01 -4.62
CA PHE A 150 0.14 5.94 -5.01
C PHE A 150 -1.14 5.24 -5.47
N TYR A 151 -1.03 4.18 -6.29
CA TYR A 151 -2.19 3.38 -6.69
C TYR A 151 -2.84 2.65 -5.51
N ASN A 152 -2.03 2.22 -4.54
CA ASN A 152 -2.51 1.67 -3.29
C ASN A 152 -3.31 2.71 -2.50
N ALA A 153 -2.87 3.97 -2.44
CA ALA A 153 -3.65 5.03 -1.79
C ALA A 153 -5.02 5.24 -2.47
N ILE A 154 -5.09 5.17 -3.80
CA ILE A 154 -6.38 5.21 -4.52
C ILE A 154 -7.25 4.02 -4.11
N ALA A 155 -6.68 2.81 -4.10
CA ALA A 155 -7.38 1.58 -3.69
C ALA A 155 -7.86 1.66 -2.23
N ASN A 156 -7.03 2.23 -1.36
CA ASN A 156 -7.20 2.35 0.09
C ASN A 156 -7.93 3.63 0.50
N ASN A 157 -8.97 3.98 -0.25
CA ASN A 157 -9.88 5.09 0.06
C ASN A 157 -9.20 6.45 0.30
N GLY A 158 -8.11 6.72 -0.42
CA GLY A 158 -7.36 7.97 -0.33
C GLY A 158 -6.32 8.00 0.79
N VAL A 159 -6.19 6.95 1.60
CA VAL A 159 -5.20 6.84 2.66
C VAL A 159 -3.92 6.23 2.10
N MET A 160 -2.86 7.02 2.00
CA MET A 160 -1.53 6.55 1.60
C MET A 160 -0.75 6.04 2.80
N VAL A 161 -0.33 4.79 2.72
CA VAL A 161 0.42 4.12 3.79
C VAL A 161 1.84 3.80 3.34
N LYS A 162 2.76 3.71 4.29
CA LYS A 162 4.13 3.27 4.06
C LYS A 162 4.13 1.79 3.69
N PRO A 163 4.75 1.38 2.57
CA PRO A 163 4.95 -0.04 2.29
C PRO A 163 5.74 -0.71 3.43
N ARG A 164 5.23 -1.85 3.91
CA ARG A 164 5.86 -2.65 4.96
C ARG A 164 6.05 -4.09 4.48
N PHE A 165 7.17 -4.69 4.88
CA PHE A 165 7.53 -6.07 4.55
C PHE A 165 7.56 -6.97 5.80
N ILE A 166 7.54 -6.38 6.99
CA ILE A 166 7.57 -7.07 8.27
C ILE A 166 6.31 -6.69 9.04
N LYS A 167 5.59 -7.69 9.54
CA LYS A 167 4.41 -7.51 10.42
C LYS A 167 4.81 -7.66 11.89
N GLU A 168 5.57 -8.69 12.21
CA GLU A 168 6.07 -8.95 13.56
C GLU A 168 7.41 -9.72 13.48
N VAL A 169 8.21 -9.60 14.53
CA VAL A 169 9.37 -10.45 14.80
C VAL A 169 9.02 -11.31 16.01
N ARG A 170 9.22 -12.61 15.89
CA ARG A 170 8.95 -13.60 16.94
C ARG A 170 10.24 -14.30 17.35
N ALA A 171 10.37 -14.57 18.63
CA ALA A 171 11.31 -15.53 19.18
C ALA A 171 10.47 -16.66 19.76
N TRP A 172 10.46 -17.82 19.09
CA TRP A 172 9.53 -18.91 19.41
C TRP A 172 8.06 -18.44 19.35
N ASN A 173 7.30 -18.70 20.41
CA ASN A 173 5.90 -18.29 20.52
C ASN A 173 5.74 -16.84 21.02
N GLU A 174 6.82 -16.17 21.42
CA GLU A 174 6.77 -14.80 21.93
C GLU A 174 6.92 -13.77 20.81
N LYS A 175 6.02 -12.77 20.82
CA LYS A 175 6.11 -11.62 19.94
C LYS A 175 7.13 -10.63 20.51
N VAL A 176 8.27 -10.51 19.85
CA VAL A 176 9.37 -9.61 20.25
C VAL A 176 9.07 -8.17 19.82
N SER A 177 8.55 -7.98 18.60
CA SER A 177 8.14 -6.65 18.11
C SER A 177 7.04 -6.76 17.06
N THR A 178 6.15 -5.77 17.04
CA THR A 178 5.10 -5.60 16.03
C THR A 178 5.33 -4.30 15.25
N TYR A 179 5.02 -4.32 13.97
CA TYR A 179 5.23 -3.19 13.05
C TYR A 179 3.90 -2.77 12.45
N ASP A 180 3.25 -1.79 13.07
CA ASP A 180 1.95 -1.31 12.63
C ASP A 180 1.98 -0.54 11.31
N THR A 181 0.81 -0.43 10.69
CA THR A 181 0.65 0.34 9.46
C THR A 181 0.92 1.82 9.74
N LYS A 182 1.93 2.39 9.07
CA LYS A 182 2.23 3.83 9.16
C LYS A 182 1.51 4.59 8.04
N ILE A 183 0.62 5.50 8.41
CA ILE A 183 0.00 6.45 7.46
C ILE A 183 1.04 7.52 7.10
N ILE A 184 1.27 7.72 5.80
CA ILE A 184 2.14 8.80 5.28
C ILE A 184 1.28 10.01 4.91
N ASN A 185 0.13 9.77 4.25
CA ASN A 185 -0.84 10.82 3.95
C ASN A 185 -2.25 10.28 4.24
N PRO A 186 -3.01 10.87 5.19
CA PRO A 186 -4.32 10.37 5.57
C PRO A 186 -5.40 10.60 4.50
N LYS A 187 -5.20 11.56 3.58
CA LYS A 187 -6.17 11.89 2.54
C LYS A 187 -5.47 12.57 1.36
N ILE A 188 -5.14 11.79 0.33
CA ILE A 188 -4.45 12.31 -0.86
C ILE A 188 -5.33 13.23 -1.71
N CYS A 189 -6.66 13.09 -1.65
CA CYS A 189 -7.60 13.91 -2.40
C CYS A 189 -8.98 13.89 -1.74
N SER A 190 -9.88 14.74 -2.22
CA SER A 190 -11.30 14.68 -1.88
C SER A 190 -11.94 13.35 -2.30
N ASP A 191 -13.04 12.99 -1.63
CA ASP A 191 -13.80 11.76 -1.92
C ASP A 191 -14.43 11.83 -3.32
N GLU A 192 -14.78 13.03 -3.79
CA GLU A 192 -15.26 13.29 -5.14
C GLU A 192 -14.19 12.96 -6.20
N THR A 193 -12.98 13.52 -6.06
CA THR A 193 -11.86 13.20 -6.97
C THR A 193 -11.55 11.70 -6.94
N LEU A 194 -11.59 11.09 -5.76
CA LEU A 194 -11.32 9.68 -5.57
C LEU A 194 -12.35 8.79 -6.28
N ALA A 195 -13.65 9.10 -6.15
CA ALA A 195 -14.71 8.38 -6.84
C ALA A 195 -14.56 8.51 -8.37
N LYS A 196 -14.31 9.72 -8.87
CA LYS A 196 -14.08 9.99 -10.29
C LYS A 196 -12.89 9.19 -10.84
N ILE A 197 -11.75 9.18 -10.13
CA ILE A 197 -10.57 8.47 -10.64
C ILE A 197 -10.72 6.94 -10.57
N LYS A 198 -11.35 6.39 -9.53
CA LYS A 198 -11.65 4.95 -9.45
C LYS A 198 -12.51 4.51 -10.63
N GLU A 199 -13.54 5.28 -10.97
CA GLU A 199 -14.42 4.99 -12.09
C GLU A 199 -13.70 5.09 -13.45
N ILE A 200 -12.84 6.09 -13.65
CA ILE A 200 -12.04 6.20 -14.88
C ILE A 200 -11.05 5.02 -15.03
N LEU A 201 -10.43 4.58 -13.92
CA LEU A 201 -9.51 3.44 -13.93
C LEU A 201 -10.22 2.11 -14.19
N LYS A 202 -11.45 1.94 -13.68
CA LYS A 202 -12.33 0.82 -14.05
C LYS A 202 -12.68 0.86 -15.53
N ASN A 203 -13.09 2.02 -16.04
CA ASN A 203 -13.44 2.20 -17.45
C ASN A 203 -12.25 2.00 -18.41
N THR A 204 -11.02 2.21 -17.93
CA THR A 204 -9.81 1.88 -18.70
C THR A 204 -9.74 0.39 -19.04
N VAL A 205 -10.21 -0.48 -18.13
CA VAL A 205 -10.28 -1.94 -18.32
C VAL A 205 -11.54 -2.36 -19.07
N ILE A 206 -12.66 -1.64 -18.93
CA ILE A 206 -13.92 -1.99 -19.63
C ILE A 206 -13.89 -1.57 -21.10
N ARG A 207 -13.49 -0.32 -21.39
CA ARG A 207 -13.62 0.32 -22.72
C ARG A 207 -12.40 1.13 -23.17
N GLY A 208 -11.35 1.17 -22.36
CA GLY A 208 -10.13 1.91 -22.63
C GLY A 208 -9.02 1.06 -23.22
N THR A 209 -7.79 1.53 -23.02
CA THR A 209 -6.57 0.85 -23.50
C THR A 209 -6.36 -0.55 -22.93
N ALA A 210 -6.99 -0.91 -21.81
CA ALA A 210 -6.83 -2.20 -21.15
C ALA A 210 -8.01 -3.16 -21.35
N LYS A 211 -8.83 -2.95 -22.39
CA LYS A 211 -10.02 -3.75 -22.69
C LYS A 211 -9.80 -5.27 -22.75
N SER A 212 -8.61 -5.71 -23.18
CA SER A 212 -8.24 -7.13 -23.23
C SER A 212 -8.18 -7.79 -21.85
N LEU A 213 -8.06 -6.99 -20.79
CA LEU A 213 -7.99 -7.50 -19.42
C LEU A 213 -9.38 -7.72 -18.82
N TYR A 214 -10.43 -7.15 -19.40
CA TYR A 214 -11.81 -7.29 -18.92
C TYR A 214 -12.18 -8.76 -18.67
N SER A 215 -12.94 -8.98 -17.61
CA SER A 215 -13.50 -10.27 -17.22
C SER A 215 -14.86 -10.00 -16.57
N PRO A 216 -15.95 -10.61 -17.04
CA PRO A 216 -17.28 -10.38 -16.45
C PRO A 216 -17.33 -10.83 -14.99
N ASP A 217 -16.61 -11.90 -14.64
CA ASP A 217 -16.63 -12.49 -13.29
C ASP A 217 -15.57 -11.92 -12.34
N PHE A 218 -14.74 -10.99 -12.82
CA PHE A 218 -13.62 -10.45 -12.04
C PHE A 218 -13.28 -9.03 -12.44
N SER A 219 -13.69 -8.08 -11.60
CA SER A 219 -13.48 -6.66 -11.84
C SER A 219 -12.05 -6.23 -11.50
N MET A 220 -11.46 -5.41 -12.36
CA MET A 220 -10.14 -4.84 -12.19
C MET A 220 -10.19 -3.36 -12.60
N ALA A 221 -9.36 -2.55 -11.95
CA ALA A 221 -9.15 -1.16 -12.32
C ALA A 221 -7.65 -0.89 -12.43
N GLY A 222 -7.24 -0.09 -13.41
CA GLY A 222 -5.82 0.21 -13.57
C GLY A 222 -5.50 0.99 -14.83
N LYS A 223 -4.20 1.17 -15.05
CA LYS A 223 -3.67 1.94 -16.15
C LYS A 223 -2.47 1.25 -16.77
N THR A 224 -2.52 1.17 -18.10
CA THR A 224 -1.39 0.77 -18.94
C THR A 224 -0.33 1.88 -19.01
N GLY A 225 0.93 1.49 -19.00
CA GLY A 225 2.10 2.31 -19.24
C GLY A 225 2.93 1.77 -20.39
N THR A 226 3.48 2.68 -21.18
CA THR A 226 4.45 2.36 -22.23
C THR A 226 5.39 3.55 -22.33
N ALA A 227 6.59 3.39 -21.79
CA ALA A 227 7.62 4.42 -21.81
C ALA A 227 8.71 4.04 -22.82
N GLN A 228 9.13 4.99 -23.64
CA GLN A 228 10.35 4.85 -24.43
C GLN A 228 11.53 4.96 -23.47
N THR A 229 12.52 4.09 -23.62
CA THR A 229 13.75 4.17 -22.83
C THR A 229 14.95 4.18 -23.76
N GLU A 230 16.08 4.69 -23.25
CA GLU A 230 17.36 4.70 -23.96
C GLU A 230 17.27 5.39 -25.35
N TYR A 231 16.36 6.36 -25.48
CA TYR A 231 16.17 7.16 -26.70
C TYR A 231 17.31 8.14 -26.98
N TRP A 232 18.23 8.29 -26.03
CA TRP A 232 19.50 9.02 -26.20
C TRP A 232 20.60 8.16 -26.84
N MET A 233 20.40 6.84 -27.02
CA MET A 233 21.40 5.99 -27.65
C MET A 233 21.38 6.15 -29.19
N PRO A 234 22.55 6.13 -29.86
CA PRO A 234 22.63 6.31 -31.31
C PRO A 234 21.81 5.30 -32.13
N ASP A 235 21.70 4.06 -31.63
CA ASP A 235 21.02 2.94 -32.30
C ASP A 235 19.51 2.92 -32.07
N TRP A 236 18.93 3.84 -31.28
CA TRP A 236 17.54 3.75 -30.86
C TRP A 236 16.55 3.72 -32.03
N LYS A 237 16.85 4.41 -33.14
CA LYS A 237 15.99 4.43 -34.34
C LYS A 237 15.82 3.03 -34.96
N SER A 238 16.89 2.23 -34.98
CA SER A 238 16.91 0.85 -35.48
C SER A 238 16.61 -0.18 -34.39
N ASN A 239 16.77 0.19 -33.11
CA ASN A 239 16.62 -0.68 -31.95
C ASN A 239 15.79 0.02 -30.86
N ARG A 240 14.51 0.25 -31.15
CA ARG A 240 13.63 0.94 -30.21
C ARG A 240 13.39 0.09 -28.98
N ARG A 241 13.55 0.70 -27.81
CA ARG A 241 13.41 0.04 -26.51
C ARG A 241 12.33 0.71 -25.69
N TYR A 242 11.55 -0.12 -25.03
CA TYR A 242 10.38 0.30 -24.26
C TYR A 242 10.38 -0.34 -22.86
N ILE A 243 9.65 0.29 -21.95
CA ILE A 243 9.26 -0.28 -20.68
C ILE A 243 7.73 -0.39 -20.70
N SER A 244 7.23 -1.62 -20.65
CA SER A 244 5.81 -1.91 -20.57
C SER A 244 5.40 -2.00 -19.12
N SER A 245 4.34 -1.31 -18.72
CA SER A 245 3.83 -1.39 -17.35
C SER A 245 2.31 -1.47 -17.26
N PHE A 246 1.84 -2.03 -16.16
CA PHE A 246 0.43 -1.98 -15.77
C PHE A 246 0.37 -1.79 -14.26
N ALA A 247 -0.30 -0.74 -13.79
CA ALA A 247 -0.52 -0.47 -12.38
C ALA A 247 -2.02 -0.42 -12.10
N GLY A 248 -2.49 -1.09 -11.06
CA GLY A 248 -3.91 -1.21 -10.78
C GLY A 248 -4.22 -1.89 -9.46
N PHE A 249 -5.52 -2.13 -9.25
CA PHE A 249 -6.05 -2.79 -8.06
C PHE A 249 -7.28 -3.62 -8.40
N PHE A 250 -7.58 -4.58 -7.53
CA PHE A 250 -8.67 -5.53 -7.70
C PHE A 250 -9.18 -6.07 -6.34
N PRO A 251 -10.48 -6.43 -6.24
CA PRO A 251 -11.57 -6.08 -7.16
C PRO A 251 -11.74 -4.56 -7.35
N ALA A 252 -12.38 -4.10 -8.43
CA ALA A 252 -12.47 -2.66 -8.72
C ALA A 252 -13.33 -1.88 -7.71
N GLU A 253 -14.43 -2.49 -7.24
CA GLU A 253 -15.44 -1.87 -6.38
C GLU A 253 -15.00 -1.83 -4.91
N ASN A 254 -14.42 -2.94 -4.42
CA ASN A 254 -13.89 -3.05 -3.07
C ASN A 254 -12.45 -3.59 -3.12
N PRO A 255 -11.46 -2.72 -3.43
CA PRO A 255 -10.08 -3.14 -3.63
C PRO A 255 -9.52 -3.84 -2.40
N LYS A 256 -8.99 -5.05 -2.59
CA LYS A 256 -8.24 -5.80 -1.57
C LYS A 256 -6.75 -5.84 -1.86
N TYR A 257 -6.40 -5.79 -3.14
CA TYR A 257 -5.03 -5.89 -3.61
C TYR A 257 -4.74 -4.76 -4.60
N SER A 258 -3.50 -4.28 -4.57
CA SER A 258 -2.92 -3.39 -5.58
C SER A 258 -1.66 -4.03 -6.13
N CYS A 259 -1.43 -3.92 -7.43
CA CYS A 259 -0.30 -4.55 -8.11
C CYS A 259 0.26 -3.64 -9.20
N ILE A 260 1.58 -3.69 -9.38
CA ILE A 260 2.27 -3.13 -10.53
C ILE A 260 3.09 -4.22 -11.20
N VAL A 261 3.01 -4.31 -12.52
CA VAL A 261 3.83 -5.19 -13.34
C VAL A 261 4.62 -4.33 -14.30
N ILE A 262 5.92 -4.59 -14.41
CA ILE A 262 6.83 -3.86 -15.30
C ILE A 262 7.70 -4.87 -16.04
N ILE A 263 7.79 -4.71 -17.34
CA ILE A 263 8.60 -5.55 -18.24
C ILE A 263 9.52 -4.64 -19.03
N HIS A 264 10.82 -4.79 -18.78
CA HIS A 264 11.87 -4.01 -19.43
C HIS A 264 12.22 -4.60 -20.78
N LYS A 265 12.32 -3.74 -21.79
CA LYS A 265 12.81 -4.05 -23.14
C LYS A 265 12.11 -5.29 -23.74
N PRO A 266 10.75 -5.37 -23.73
CA PRO A 266 10.07 -6.48 -24.36
C PRO A 266 10.36 -6.51 -25.86
N SER A 267 10.22 -7.68 -26.48
CA SER A 267 10.42 -7.83 -27.92
C SER A 267 9.41 -7.00 -28.70
N THR A 268 9.88 -5.95 -29.39
CA THR A 268 9.04 -5.07 -30.21
C THR A 268 8.33 -5.81 -31.35
N LYS A 269 8.85 -6.98 -31.75
CA LYS A 269 8.21 -7.87 -32.74
C LYS A 269 6.98 -8.59 -32.19
N LYS A 270 6.95 -8.91 -30.89
CA LYS A 270 5.85 -9.63 -30.23
C LYS A 270 4.81 -8.68 -29.64
N GLY A 271 5.24 -7.50 -29.21
CA GLY A 271 4.39 -6.51 -28.55
C GLY A 271 5.17 -5.77 -27.47
N PHE A 272 4.82 -4.51 -27.22
CA PHE A 272 5.49 -3.67 -26.22
C PHE A 272 4.54 -2.76 -25.45
N TYR A 273 3.24 -2.76 -25.79
CA TYR A 273 2.27 -1.96 -25.07
C TYR A 273 1.91 -2.59 -23.73
N GLY A 274 1.54 -1.73 -22.78
CA GLY A 274 1.11 -2.14 -21.44
C GLY A 274 -0.01 -3.18 -21.45
N ALA A 275 -0.92 -3.11 -22.44
CA ALA A 275 -2.05 -4.02 -22.61
C ALA A 275 -1.67 -5.40 -23.18
N ASP A 276 -0.57 -5.47 -23.94
CA ASP A 276 -0.15 -6.69 -24.65
C ASP A 276 0.82 -7.53 -23.82
N VAL A 277 1.61 -6.87 -22.97
CA VAL A 277 2.77 -7.49 -22.30
C VAL A 277 2.58 -7.55 -20.78
N SER A 278 2.48 -6.41 -20.10
CA SER A 278 2.33 -6.36 -18.63
C SER A 278 0.90 -6.66 -18.15
N GLY A 279 -0.11 -6.29 -18.94
CA GLY A 279 -1.52 -6.49 -18.62
C GLY A 279 -1.89 -7.97 -18.43
N PRO A 280 -1.55 -8.88 -19.36
CA PRO A 280 -1.84 -10.30 -19.20
C PRO A 280 -1.21 -10.92 -17.95
N VAL A 281 0.01 -10.48 -17.59
CA VAL A 281 0.67 -10.90 -16.34
C VAL A 281 -0.10 -10.40 -15.13
N PHE A 282 -0.51 -9.12 -15.11
CA PHE A 282 -1.36 -8.58 -14.05
C PHE A 282 -2.66 -9.38 -13.92
N LYS A 283 -3.36 -9.65 -15.03
CA LYS A 283 -4.62 -10.41 -15.03
C LYS A 283 -4.43 -11.80 -14.43
N ARG A 284 -3.35 -12.50 -14.80
CA ARG A 284 -3.05 -13.84 -14.28
C ARG A 284 -2.75 -13.82 -12.78
N ILE A 285 -1.95 -12.86 -12.30
CA ILE A 285 -1.68 -12.68 -10.87
C ILE A 285 -2.97 -12.38 -10.11
N ALA A 286 -3.78 -11.45 -10.63
CA ALA A 286 -5.00 -11.00 -10.00
C ALA A 286 -6.05 -12.12 -9.91
N GLN A 287 -6.24 -12.87 -10.98
CA GLN A 287 -7.10 -14.05 -10.99
C GLN A 287 -6.61 -15.13 -10.03
N LYS A 288 -5.31 -15.44 -10.02
CA LYS A 288 -4.73 -16.46 -9.13
C LYS A 288 -4.95 -16.09 -7.66
N ILE A 289 -4.59 -14.88 -7.25
CA ILE A 289 -4.81 -14.38 -5.89
C ILE A 289 -6.30 -14.41 -5.54
N PHE A 290 -7.17 -13.96 -6.44
CA PHE A 290 -8.60 -13.94 -6.18
C PHE A 290 -9.17 -15.35 -5.97
N THR A 291 -8.75 -16.33 -6.79
CA THR A 291 -9.18 -17.73 -6.64
C THR A 291 -8.64 -18.40 -5.37
N GLU A 292 -7.40 -18.10 -4.97
CA GLU A 292 -6.78 -18.70 -3.78
C GLU A 292 -7.24 -18.04 -2.48
N SER A 293 -7.50 -16.73 -2.50
CA SER A 293 -7.94 -15.99 -1.31
C SER A 293 -9.31 -16.43 -0.79
N ARG A 294 -10.12 -17.08 -1.63
CA ARG A 294 -11.38 -17.74 -1.21
C ARG A 294 -11.15 -19.02 -0.40
N ASN A 295 -9.96 -19.60 -0.43
CA ASN A 295 -9.60 -20.81 0.33
C ASN A 295 -8.81 -20.50 1.60
N ILE A 296 -8.47 -19.23 1.85
CA ILE A 296 -7.92 -18.76 3.12
C ILE A 296 -9.08 -18.13 3.90
N ASP A 297 -10.13 -18.92 4.14
CA ASP A 297 -10.84 -18.73 5.38
C ASP A 297 -9.80 -18.99 6.45
N ASN A 298 -9.44 -17.96 7.21
CA ASN A 298 -8.70 -18.16 8.44
C ASN A 298 -9.50 -19.23 9.19
N VAL A 299 -8.92 -20.40 9.38
CA VAL A 299 -9.32 -21.26 10.47
C VAL A 299 -9.02 -20.39 11.68
N ASP A 300 -10.06 -19.72 12.19
CA ASP A 300 -10.04 -19.15 13.53
C ASP A 300 -9.38 -20.23 14.39
N SER A 301 -8.30 -19.87 15.07
CA SER A 301 -7.51 -20.76 15.90
C SER A 301 -8.42 -21.81 16.53
N ILE A 302 -8.18 -23.08 16.23
CA ILE A 302 -8.94 -24.22 16.79
C ILE A 302 -8.83 -24.21 18.34
N GLU A 303 -7.89 -23.45 18.89
CA GLU A 303 -7.89 -22.95 20.25
C GLU A 303 -9.03 -21.93 20.46
N ARG A 304 -10.28 -22.37 20.39
CA ARG A 304 -11.32 -21.79 21.23
C ARG A 304 -11.10 -22.41 22.60
N PRO A 305 -10.82 -21.62 23.66
CA PRO A 305 -10.89 -22.14 25.02
C PRO A 305 -12.23 -22.84 25.17
N ASP A 306 -12.23 -24.07 25.67
CA ASP A 306 -13.46 -24.81 25.90
C ASP A 306 -14.37 -23.92 26.78
N PRO A 307 -15.63 -23.63 26.38
CA PRO A 307 -16.55 -22.82 27.17
C PRO A 307 -16.72 -23.33 28.60
N THR A 308 -16.45 -24.61 28.82
CA THR A 308 -16.42 -25.25 30.13
C THR A 308 -15.19 -24.81 30.94
N ILE A 309 -14.01 -24.78 30.32
CA ILE A 309 -12.76 -24.27 30.94
C ILE A 309 -12.90 -22.78 31.27
N GLU A 310 -13.49 -22.00 30.37
CA GLU A 310 -13.67 -20.56 30.56
C GLU A 310 -14.66 -20.26 31.70
N LYS A 311 -15.76 -21.02 31.78
CA LYS A 311 -16.71 -20.95 32.91
C LYS A 311 -16.09 -21.40 34.23
N ASP A 312 -15.29 -22.47 34.22
CA ASP A 312 -14.59 -22.95 35.42
C ASP A 312 -13.54 -21.96 35.89
N PHE A 313 -12.82 -21.32 34.96
CA PHE A 313 -11.86 -20.26 35.24
C PHE A 313 -12.54 -19.02 35.83
N GLU A 314 -13.63 -18.54 35.23
CA GLU A 314 -14.43 -17.41 35.76
C GLU A 314 -15.04 -17.71 37.12
N LYS A 315 -15.55 -18.94 37.33
CA LYS A 315 -16.06 -19.39 38.63
C LYS A 315 -14.96 -19.44 39.69
N TYR A 316 -13.77 -19.90 39.31
CA TYR A 316 -12.59 -19.89 40.18
C TYR A 316 -12.13 -18.46 40.50
N TYR A 317 -12.04 -17.58 39.49
CA TYR A 317 -11.67 -16.17 39.66
C TYR A 317 -12.67 -15.39 40.52
N THR A 318 -13.96 -15.60 40.32
CA THR A 318 -15.03 -15.01 41.13
C THR A 318 -14.93 -15.46 42.58
N LYS A 319 -14.55 -16.72 42.82
CA LYS A 319 -14.31 -17.24 44.18
C LYS A 319 -13.06 -16.65 44.82
N LEU A 320 -12.00 -16.39 44.04
CA LEU A 320 -10.78 -15.72 44.51
C LEU A 320 -10.99 -14.23 44.84
N GLN A 321 -11.91 -13.55 44.15
CA GLN A 321 -12.21 -12.13 44.39
C GLN A 321 -13.18 -11.88 45.55
N GLN A 322 -13.81 -12.93 46.10
CA GLN A 322 -14.56 -12.76 47.34
C GLN A 322 -13.59 -12.50 48.49
N PRO A 323 -13.78 -11.43 49.29
CA PRO A 323 -12.91 -11.14 50.41
C PRO A 323 -12.98 -12.29 51.43
N SER A 324 -11.95 -13.13 51.43
CA SER A 324 -11.84 -14.22 52.38
C SER A 324 -11.64 -13.64 53.77
N LYS A 325 -12.57 -13.92 54.68
CA LYS A 325 -12.43 -13.59 56.11
C LYS A 325 -11.52 -14.58 56.84
N THR A 326 -11.05 -15.62 56.17
CA THR A 326 -10.27 -16.71 56.74
C THR A 326 -9.01 -17.02 55.93
N ILE A 327 -8.03 -17.64 56.60
CA ILE A 327 -6.78 -18.09 56.00
C ILE A 327 -7.06 -19.28 55.05
N PRO A 328 -6.67 -19.22 53.77
CA PRO A 328 -6.84 -20.34 52.85
C PRO A 328 -5.87 -21.49 53.14
N ASN A 329 -6.22 -22.70 52.72
CA ASN A 329 -5.27 -23.82 52.67
C ASN A 329 -4.40 -23.66 51.43
N VAL A 330 -3.11 -23.45 51.63
CA VAL A 330 -2.10 -23.33 50.56
C VAL A 330 -1.19 -24.56 50.47
N THR A 331 -1.43 -25.59 51.27
CA THR A 331 -0.68 -26.85 51.22
C THR A 331 -0.82 -27.49 49.84
N GLY A 332 0.30 -27.86 49.21
CA GLY A 332 0.37 -28.42 47.85
C GLY A 332 0.46 -27.37 46.74
N MET A 333 0.31 -26.07 47.04
CA MET A 333 0.52 -25.01 46.04
C MET A 333 2.01 -24.83 45.73
N ALA A 334 2.33 -24.35 44.54
CA ALA A 334 3.68 -23.88 44.24
C ALA A 334 4.03 -22.69 45.15
N GLY A 335 5.26 -22.65 45.67
CA GLY A 335 5.66 -21.64 46.66
C GLY A 335 5.40 -20.19 46.23
N MET A 336 5.66 -19.85 44.96
CA MET A 336 5.42 -18.49 44.45
C MET A 336 3.93 -18.13 44.36
N ASP A 337 3.07 -19.07 43.99
CA ASP A 337 1.62 -18.85 43.91
C ASP A 337 1.03 -18.67 45.32
N ALA A 338 1.50 -19.46 46.29
CA ALA A 338 1.08 -19.37 47.68
C ALA A 338 1.48 -18.03 48.31
N VAL A 339 2.71 -17.56 48.06
CA VAL A 339 3.18 -16.23 48.51
C VAL A 339 2.28 -15.14 47.93
N SER A 340 2.08 -15.14 46.61
CA SER A 340 1.29 -14.12 45.91
C SER A 340 -0.15 -14.06 46.42
N LEU A 341 -0.77 -15.21 46.65
CA LEU A 341 -2.13 -15.30 47.20
C LEU A 341 -2.23 -14.71 48.60
N LEU A 342 -1.32 -15.10 49.51
CA LEU A 342 -1.39 -14.69 50.91
C LEU A 342 -1.01 -13.22 51.13
N GLU A 343 -0.07 -12.68 50.34
CA GLU A 343 0.27 -11.26 50.35
C GLU A 343 -0.87 -10.39 49.81
N ASN A 344 -1.56 -10.84 48.75
CA ASN A 344 -2.75 -10.15 48.24
C ASN A 344 -3.91 -10.14 49.24
N LEU A 345 -3.99 -11.15 50.11
CA LEU A 345 -4.92 -11.17 51.24
C LEU A 345 -4.48 -10.28 52.42
N GLY A 346 -3.29 -9.69 52.35
CA GLY A 346 -2.76 -8.73 53.32
C GLY A 346 -1.94 -9.35 54.44
N LEU A 347 -1.44 -10.59 54.28
CA LEU A 347 -0.52 -11.24 55.24
C LEU A 347 0.93 -10.91 54.88
N ARG A 348 1.84 -11.08 55.85
CA ARG A 348 3.28 -11.12 55.60
C ARG A 348 3.71 -12.57 55.49
N VAL A 349 4.38 -12.94 54.40
CA VAL A 349 4.74 -14.34 54.15
C VAL A 349 6.23 -14.53 54.37
N GLN A 350 6.60 -15.51 55.20
CA GLN A 350 7.97 -16.00 55.33
C GLN A 350 8.06 -17.39 54.73
N VAL A 351 9.05 -17.63 53.88
CA VAL A 351 9.21 -18.90 53.19
C VAL A 351 10.49 -19.58 53.67
N VAL A 352 10.41 -20.88 53.95
CA VAL A 352 11.53 -21.73 54.32
C VAL A 352 11.57 -22.92 53.36
N GLY A 353 12.64 -23.04 52.57
CA GLY A 353 12.79 -24.09 51.55
C GLY A 353 12.39 -23.61 50.14
N ASN A 354 12.36 -24.55 49.18
CA ASN A 354 11.99 -24.33 47.78
C ASN A 354 11.07 -25.46 47.30
N GLY A 355 10.17 -25.19 46.35
CA GLY A 355 9.26 -26.20 45.79
C GLY A 355 7.79 -25.94 46.11
N THR A 356 7.10 -26.98 46.58
CA THR A 356 5.66 -26.94 46.89
C THR A 356 5.43 -26.77 48.38
N VAL A 357 4.33 -26.13 48.79
CA VAL A 357 4.04 -25.91 50.21
C VAL A 357 3.74 -27.24 50.91
N ALA A 358 4.65 -27.67 51.79
CA ALA A 358 4.47 -28.84 52.62
C ALA A 358 3.61 -28.52 53.86
N SER A 359 3.74 -27.32 54.41
CA SER A 359 2.94 -26.87 55.56
C SER A 359 2.89 -25.34 55.69
N GLN A 360 1.86 -24.85 56.39
CA GLN A 360 1.65 -23.44 56.75
C GLN A 360 1.52 -23.28 58.27
N SER A 361 2.09 -22.20 58.83
CA SER A 361 2.12 -21.98 60.29
C SER A 361 0.78 -21.59 60.92
N ILE A 362 -0.15 -21.04 60.13
CA ILE A 362 -1.50 -20.68 60.55
C ILE A 362 -2.47 -21.64 59.90
N LYS A 363 -3.39 -22.24 60.65
CA LYS A 363 -4.28 -23.26 60.09
C LYS A 363 -5.28 -22.63 59.12
N SER A 364 -5.59 -23.39 58.07
CA SER A 364 -6.67 -23.04 57.15
C SER A 364 -7.99 -22.87 57.93
N GLY A 365 -8.75 -21.83 57.61
CA GLY A 365 -10.03 -21.51 58.24
C GLY A 365 -9.95 -20.57 59.44
N GLU A 366 -8.75 -20.26 59.96
CA GLU A 366 -8.58 -19.24 61.00
C GLU A 366 -8.91 -17.84 60.49
N THR A 367 -9.38 -16.94 61.36
CA THR A 367 -9.73 -15.56 60.99
C THR A 367 -8.52 -14.78 60.48
N LEU A 368 -8.64 -14.19 59.30
CA LEU A 368 -7.57 -13.41 58.68
C LEU A 368 -7.38 -12.06 59.38
N LYS A 369 -6.16 -11.77 59.82
CA LYS A 369 -5.74 -10.46 60.35
C LYS A 369 -4.67 -9.86 59.45
N LYS A 370 -4.94 -8.68 58.87
CA LYS A 370 -3.98 -7.97 58.01
C LYS A 370 -2.69 -7.67 58.77
N GLY A 371 -1.55 -7.89 58.11
CA GLY A 371 -0.20 -7.70 58.66
C GLY A 371 0.32 -8.87 59.51
N GLN A 372 -0.47 -9.92 59.74
CA GLN A 372 -0.03 -11.11 60.48
C GLN A 372 1.00 -11.90 59.65
N LEU A 373 2.04 -12.41 60.32
CA LEU A 373 3.09 -13.23 59.72
C LEU A 373 2.62 -14.69 59.59
N ILE A 374 2.71 -15.26 58.40
CA ILE A 374 2.52 -16.68 58.11
C ILE A 374 3.82 -17.27 57.56
N THR A 375 4.28 -18.38 58.12
CA THR A 375 5.46 -19.11 57.65
C THR A 375 5.04 -20.31 56.82
N LEU A 376 5.62 -20.45 55.63
CA LEU A 376 5.43 -21.58 54.72
C LEU A 376 6.71 -22.43 54.67
N ASN A 377 6.60 -23.72 54.96
CA ASN A 377 7.68 -24.67 54.74
C ASN A 377 7.46 -25.34 53.39
N LEU A 378 8.43 -25.24 52.48
CA LEU A 378 8.39 -25.83 51.15
C LEU A 378 9.25 -27.10 51.10
N SER A 379 8.80 -28.07 50.28
CA SER A 379 9.52 -29.30 49.96
C SER A 379 9.57 -29.58 48.47
#